data_AF-A0A9E0YG13-F1
#
_entry.id   AF-A0A9E0YG13-F1
#
_cell.length_a   1.000
_cell.length_b   1.000
_cell.length_c   1.000
_cell.angle_alpha   90.00
_cell.angle_beta   90.00
_cell.angle_gamma   90.00
#
_symmetry.space_group_name_H-M   'P 1'
#
loop_
_entity.id
_entity.type
_entity.pdbx_description
1 polymer ?
#
loop_
_entity_poly.entity_id
_entity_poly.type
_entity_poly.pdbx_seq_one_letter_code
_entity_poly.pdbx_strand_id
1 'polypeptide(L)'
;FRQSCALSPEKKGKPRYEMHLDQKVCIGENCGCNKLCTRVFKCPGLNWDEKNQAARIDEVICAGCGVCADICPAGAITKKEAG
;
A
#
# COMPACT_ATOMS: atom_id res chain seq x y z
N PHE A 1 13.36 -8.94 27.17
CA PHE A 1 12.13 -8.13 26.99
C PHE A 1 11.45 -8.53 25.69
N ARG A 2 10.26 -9.12 25.75
CA ARG A 2 9.49 -9.48 24.54
C ARG A 2 8.73 -8.23 24.10
N GLN A 3 9.30 -7.47 23.16
CA GLN A 3 8.64 -6.29 22.60
C GLN A 3 7.38 -6.76 21.86
N SER A 4 6.22 -6.18 22.18
CA SER A 4 5.00 -6.49 21.45
C SER A 4 5.17 -6.02 20.01
N CYS A 5 4.89 -6.89 19.05
CA CYS A 5 5.09 -6.59 17.64
C CYS A 5 4.26 -5.36 17.25
N ALA A 6 4.89 -4.36 16.63
CA ALA A 6 4.18 -3.18 16.11
C ALA A 6 3.14 -3.55 15.03
N LEU A 7 3.24 -4.76 14.47
CA LEU A 7 2.31 -5.33 13.50
C LEU A 7 1.24 -6.21 14.15
N SER A 8 1.12 -6.24 15.50
CA SER A 8 0.02 -6.95 16.15
C SER A 8 -1.32 -6.40 15.65
N PRO A 9 -2.17 -7.21 15.00
CA PRO A 9 -3.44 -6.75 14.43
C PRO A 9 -4.38 -6.17 15.50
N GLU A 10 -4.22 -6.63 16.75
CA GLU A 10 -4.93 -6.20 17.96
C GLU A 10 -4.70 -4.71 18.31
N LYS A 11 -3.57 -4.14 17.88
CA LYS A 11 -3.20 -2.74 18.13
C LYS A 11 -3.47 -1.83 16.93
N LYS A 12 -4.10 -2.34 15.87
CA LYS A 12 -4.35 -1.56 14.66
C LYS A 12 -5.42 -0.52 14.95
N GLY A 13 -4.99 0.73 15.15
CA GLY A 13 -5.90 1.88 15.22
C GLY A 13 -6.74 1.99 13.95
N LYS A 14 -7.87 2.70 14.03
CA LYS A 14 -8.70 2.96 12.86
C LYS A 14 -7.85 3.61 11.75
N PRO A 15 -7.88 3.09 10.51
CA PRO A 15 -7.14 3.69 9.41
C PRO A 15 -7.65 5.11 9.18
N ARG A 16 -6.76 6.04 8.82
CA ARG A 16 -7.16 7.42 8.48
C ARG A 16 -7.80 7.50 7.09
N TYR A 17 -7.32 6.66 6.18
CA TYR A 17 -7.84 6.58 4.84
C TYR A 17 -8.07 5.13 4.41
N GLU A 18 -9.16 4.90 3.70
CA GLU A 18 -9.38 3.71 2.89
C GLU A 18 -8.54 3.81 1.62
N MET A 19 -7.74 2.79 1.35
CA MET A 19 -6.84 2.75 0.20
C MET A 19 -7.40 1.86 -0.88
N HIS A 20 -7.39 2.35 -2.11
CA HIS A 20 -7.79 1.58 -3.28
C HIS A 20 -6.69 1.60 -4.33
N LEU A 21 -6.52 0.48 -5.03
CA LEU A 21 -5.55 0.34 -6.10
C LEU A 21 -6.26 -0.12 -7.37
N ASP A 22 -6.18 0.69 -8.42
CA ASP A 22 -6.68 0.34 -9.74
C ASP A 22 -5.63 -0.46 -10.50
N GLN A 23 -5.90 -1.75 -10.67
CA GLN A 23 -4.99 -2.69 -11.33
C GLN A 23 -4.84 -2.42 -12.84
N LYS A 24 -5.77 -1.68 -13.45
CA LYS A 24 -5.67 -1.28 -14.87
C LYS A 24 -4.70 -0.12 -15.04
N VAL A 25 -4.52 0.70 -14.00
CA VAL A 25 -3.58 1.82 -14.00
C VAL A 25 -2.21 1.38 -13.46
N CYS A 26 -2.19 0.50 -12.45
CA CYS A 26 -0.96 -0.05 -11.90
C CYS A 26 -0.38 -1.14 -12.81
N ILE A 27 0.33 -0.74 -13.85
CA ILE A 27 1.04 -1.66 -14.76
C ILE A 27 2.47 -2.01 -14.27
N GLY A 28 2.75 -1.74 -12.99
CA GLY A 28 3.91 -2.30 -12.30
C GLY A 28 5.26 -1.88 -12.89
N GLU A 29 6.05 -2.86 -13.36
CA GLU A 29 7.38 -2.59 -13.94
C GLU A 29 7.28 -1.80 -15.25
N ASN A 30 6.19 -1.98 -16.00
CA ASN A 30 5.90 -1.23 -17.22
C ASN A 30 5.51 0.24 -16.95
N CYS A 31 5.28 0.62 -15.69
CA CYS A 31 4.94 1.98 -15.31
C CYS A 31 6.16 2.92 -15.32
N GLY A 32 7.39 2.38 -15.28
CA GLY A 32 8.62 3.16 -15.15
C GLY A 32 8.86 3.76 -13.76
N CYS A 33 7.94 3.56 -12.81
CA CYS A 33 8.05 4.04 -11.42
C CYS A 33 9.02 3.21 -10.56
N ASN A 34 9.70 2.21 -11.14
CA ASN A 34 10.65 1.31 -10.46
C ASN A 34 10.11 0.72 -9.14
N LYS A 35 8.80 0.39 -9.13
CA LYS A 35 8.09 -0.15 -7.97
C LYS A 35 8.32 0.70 -6.71
N LEU A 36 8.26 2.02 -6.82
CA LEU A 36 8.59 2.97 -5.74
C LEU A 36 7.95 2.60 -4.40
N CYS A 37 6.66 2.27 -4.40
CA CYS A 37 5.88 2.00 -3.20
C CYS A 37 6.27 0.69 -2.49
N THR A 38 6.68 -0.35 -3.22
CA THR A 38 7.08 -1.66 -2.66
C THR A 38 8.59 -1.83 -2.54
N ARG A 39 9.40 -1.14 -3.35
CA ARG A 39 10.87 -1.30 -3.41
C ARG A 39 11.65 -0.18 -2.73
N VAL A 40 11.28 1.07 -2.97
CA VAL A 40 12.01 2.24 -2.46
C VAL A 40 11.48 2.63 -1.09
N PHE A 41 10.18 2.90 -1.02
CA PHE A 41 9.49 3.21 0.23
C PHE A 41 9.25 1.95 1.09
N LYS A 42 9.20 0.76 0.47
CA LYS A 42 8.98 -0.54 1.14
C LYS A 42 7.82 -0.51 2.12
N CYS A 43 6.66 -0.03 1.67
CA CYS A 43 5.46 -0.05 2.49
C CYS A 43 5.14 -1.50 2.89
N PRO A 44 5.02 -1.83 4.19
CA PRO A 44 4.70 -3.19 4.63
C PRO A 44 3.26 -3.59 4.25
N GLY A 45 2.38 -2.62 3.98
CA GLY A 45 1.00 -2.85 3.54
C GLY A 45 0.81 -2.94 2.02
N LEU A 46 1.90 -2.97 1.23
CA LEU A 46 1.83 -3.18 -0.21
C LEU A 46 2.65 -4.41 -0.61
N ASN A 47 1.96 -5.38 -1.17
CA ASN A 47 2.53 -6.58 -1.73
C ASN A 47 2.59 -6.48 -3.25
N TRP A 48 3.47 -7.25 -3.88
CA TRP A 48 3.50 -7.39 -5.33
C TRP A 48 2.64 -8.58 -5.74
N ASP A 49 1.70 -8.37 -6.66
CA ASP A 49 0.87 -9.41 -7.25
C ASP A 49 1.49 -9.83 -8.58
N GLU A 50 2.14 -11.00 -8.59
CA GLU A 50 2.82 -11.51 -9.78
C GLU A 50 1.86 -11.86 -10.92
N LYS A 51 0.62 -12.23 -10.60
CA LYS A 51 -0.38 -12.63 -11.61
C LYS A 51 -0.87 -11.43 -12.41
N ASN A 52 -1.14 -10.32 -11.74
CA ASN A 52 -1.62 -9.10 -12.37
C ASN A 52 -0.49 -8.13 -12.70
N GLN A 53 0.76 -8.48 -12.36
CA GLN A 53 1.95 -7.62 -12.48
C GLN A 53 1.72 -6.21 -11.92
N ALA A 54 1.01 -6.14 -10.80
CA ALA A 54 0.57 -4.91 -10.15
C ALA A 54 0.88 -4.95 -8.66
N ALA A 55 0.96 -3.78 -8.03
CA ALA A 55 0.96 -3.75 -6.56
C ALA A 55 -0.44 -4.12 -6.03
N ARG A 56 -0.50 -4.67 -4.82
CA ARG A 56 -1.72 -5.03 -4.11
C ARG A 56 -1.65 -4.50 -2.69
N ILE A 57 -2.73 -3.90 -2.22
CA ILE A 57 -2.83 -3.42 -0.83
C ILE A 57 -3.20 -4.61 0.06
N ASP A 58 -2.43 -4.78 1.13
CA ASP A 58 -2.73 -5.72 2.19
C ASP A 58 -3.52 -5.01 3.29
N GLU A 59 -4.82 -5.27 3.36
CA GLU A 59 -5.72 -4.60 4.30
C GLU A 59 -5.47 -5.00 5.76
N VAL A 60 -4.78 -6.12 6.00
CA VAL A 60 -4.42 -6.59 7.35
C VAL A 60 -3.23 -5.78 7.88
N ILE A 61 -2.25 -5.47 7.03
CA ILE A 61 -1.04 -4.72 7.41
C ILE A 61 -1.18 -3.21 7.18
N CYS A 62 -1.87 -2.79 6.13
CA CYS A 62 -1.95 -1.38 5.71
C CYS A 62 -2.58 -0.51 6.81
N ALA A 63 -1.83 0.47 7.29
CA ALA A 63 -2.28 1.41 8.32
C ALA A 63 -3.18 2.54 7.79
N GLY A 64 -3.40 2.61 6.47
CA GLY A 64 -4.20 3.68 5.87
C GLY A 64 -3.57 5.07 6.00
N CYS A 65 -2.23 5.20 5.86
CA CYS A 65 -1.51 6.47 6.05
C CYS A 65 -1.59 7.45 4.86
N GLY A 66 -1.75 6.95 3.63
CA GLY A 66 -1.98 7.74 2.42
C GLY A 66 -0.73 8.13 1.64
N VAL A 67 0.46 7.74 2.13
CA VAL A 67 1.74 8.06 1.50
C VAL A 67 1.86 7.41 0.13
N CYS A 68 1.44 6.15 -0.02
CA CYS A 68 1.52 5.42 -1.29
C CYS A 68 0.70 6.06 -2.42
N ALA A 69 -0.45 6.66 -2.09
CA ALA A 69 -1.28 7.40 -3.06
C ALA A 69 -0.58 8.69 -3.53
N ASP A 70 0.12 9.38 -2.63
CA ASP A 70 0.80 10.64 -2.91
C ASP A 70 2.04 10.45 -3.80
N ILE A 71 2.79 9.38 -3.56
CA ILE A 71 4.03 9.09 -4.29
C ILE A 71 3.82 8.33 -5.60
N CYS A 72 2.60 7.87 -5.91
CA CYS A 72 2.34 7.10 -7.11
C CYS A 72 2.22 8.04 -8.32
N PRO A 73 3.21 8.06 -9.25
CA PRO A 73 3.19 9.01 -10.36
C PRO A 73 2.08 8.72 -11.37
N ALA A 74 1.64 7.47 -11.46
CA ALA A 74 0.54 7.06 -12.34
C ALA A 74 -0.84 7.32 -11.72
N GLY A 75 -0.93 7.71 -10.45
CA GLY A 75 -2.21 7.85 -9.75
C GLY A 75 -2.98 6.53 -9.59
N ALA A 76 -2.31 5.39 -9.68
CA ALA A 76 -2.95 4.08 -9.59
C ALA A 76 -3.48 3.75 -8.18
N ILE A 77 -2.98 4.45 -7.16
CA ILE A 77 -3.39 4.28 -5.78
C ILE A 77 -4.16 5.53 -5.35
N THR A 78 -5.35 5.34 -4.82
CA THR A 78 -6.23 6.41 -4.34
C THR A 78 -6.51 6.24 -2.85
N LYS A 79 -6.72 7.36 -2.16
CA LYS A 79 -7.04 7.44 -0.74
C LYS A 79 -8.41 8.11 -0.57
N LYS A 80 -9.29 7.52 0.22
CA LYS A 80 -10.57 8.10 0.65
C LYS A 80 -10.57 8.24 2.17
N GLU A 81 -11.16 9.30 2.72
CA GLU A 81 -11.24 9.45 4.17
C GLU A 81 -12.05 8.28 4.78
N ALA A 82 -11.45 7.61 5.76
CA ALA A 82 -12.14 6.56 6.51
C ALA A 82 -12.93 7.21 7.64
N GLY A 83 -14.25 7.03 7.63
CA GLY A 83 -15.19 7.53 8.64
C GLY A 83 -15.17 6.76 9.96
#